data_AF-A0AAE0NMF7-F1
#
_entry.id   AF-A0AAE0NMF7-F1
#
_cell.length_a   1.000
_cell.length_b   1.000
_cell.length_c   1.000
_cell.angle_alpha   90.00
_cell.angle_beta   90.00
_cell.angle_gamma   90.00
#
_symmetry.space_group_name_H-M   'P 1'
#
loop_
_entity.id
_entity.type
_entity.pdbx_description
1 polymer ?
#
loop_
_entity_poly.entity_id
_entity_poly.type
_entity_poly.pdbx_seq_one_letter_code
_entity_poly.pdbx_strand_id
1 'polypeptide(L)'
;STKAEVPFVPFLAGLTAWVLLRFGAEAIVRRVNPEFFEDLKLDIRRRYDLYFGTWLGLIFKAVSIVACTTALLTTSAETDIAGLARPLSTEEQWCWGCRAVLFVQELPHYVSIPELVVHHMLSIAAMIGILAWNFPRRQMYLIWATLLSEFANNSRRLLKMHGRLTPRLSVWLSAAIALNVVLFRVTGALVAIVWSLQGGTSSLALVLNVGAMSIYILYMLRMSVRELTRSELLIVRLGRPTKLIIAGNWEINLLGIFVGLGIVCTEVSALWIYEANVNHLTSKAEIHSIAWASLQAVIVGLFGAHATACLMRFSVVPAEAGQRSPRMCMQGGLVFAGAVILLSPTMESTVDRGTFLSCMSMSFLLLEAIGQIG
;
A
#
# COMPACT_ATOMS: atom_id res chain seq x y z
N SER A 1 -20.72 -27.25 17.67
CA SER A 1 -21.73 -26.53 16.86
C SER A 1 -21.75 -25.09 17.30
N THR A 2 -20.83 -24.28 16.81
CA THR A 2 -20.70 -22.85 17.15
C THR A 2 -21.04 -22.08 15.90
N LYS A 3 -22.26 -21.55 15.85
CA LYS A 3 -22.79 -20.79 14.70
C LYS A 3 -21.78 -19.69 14.36
N ALA A 4 -21.29 -19.71 13.12
CA ALA A 4 -20.68 -18.53 12.54
C ALA A 4 -21.75 -17.44 12.57
N GLU A 5 -21.56 -16.42 13.40
CA GLU A 5 -22.39 -15.22 13.43
C GLU A 5 -22.10 -14.44 12.16
N VAL A 6 -22.74 -14.89 11.07
CA VAL A 6 -22.78 -14.16 9.80
C VAL A 6 -23.34 -12.77 10.12
N PRO A 7 -22.76 -11.67 9.56
CA PRO A 7 -23.20 -10.30 9.82
C PRO A 7 -24.56 -9.99 9.15
N PHE A 8 -25.58 -10.78 9.45
CA PHE A 8 -26.87 -10.78 8.79
C PHE A 8 -27.62 -9.47 9.05
N VAL A 9 -27.59 -9.00 10.30
CA VAL A 9 -28.29 -7.76 10.69
C VAL A 9 -27.65 -6.53 10.04
N PRO A 10 -26.33 -6.27 10.16
CA PRO A 10 -25.70 -5.12 9.48
C PRO A 10 -25.83 -5.19 7.95
N PHE A 11 -25.74 -6.39 7.38
CA PHE A 11 -25.91 -6.58 5.93
C PHE A 11 -27.33 -6.25 5.46
N LEU A 12 -28.35 -6.83 6.07
CA LEU A 12 -29.74 -6.55 5.70
C LEU A 12 -30.11 -5.09 5.93
N ALA A 13 -29.77 -4.54 7.10
CA ALA A 13 -30.03 -3.14 7.42
C ALA A 13 -29.36 -2.21 6.41
N GLY A 14 -28.11 -2.49 6.04
CA GLY A 14 -27.37 -1.71 5.04
C GLY A 14 -27.95 -1.85 3.63
N LEU A 15 -28.40 -3.03 3.21
CA LEU A 15 -29.09 -3.22 1.93
C LEU A 15 -30.42 -2.46 1.90
N THR A 16 -31.23 -2.55 2.95
CA THR A 16 -32.49 -1.80 3.05
C THR A 16 -32.22 -0.30 2.99
N ALA A 17 -31.24 0.20 3.75
CA ALA A 17 -30.84 1.60 3.72
C ALA A 17 -30.38 2.03 2.32
N TRP A 18 -29.61 1.18 1.62
CA TRP A 18 -29.15 1.46 0.26
C TRP A 18 -30.33 1.62 -0.71
N VAL A 19 -31.29 0.69 -0.69
CA VAL A 19 -32.49 0.75 -1.54
C VAL A 19 -33.27 2.04 -1.28
N LEU A 20 -33.52 2.38 -0.01
CA LEU A 20 -34.29 3.58 0.36
C LEU A 20 -33.56 4.87 -0.05
N LEU A 21 -32.25 4.95 0.20
CA LEU A 21 -31.44 6.11 -0.19
C LEU A 21 -31.34 6.24 -1.71
N ARG A 22 -31.30 5.12 -2.45
CA ARG A 22 -31.36 5.14 -3.92
C ARG A 22 -32.66 5.71 -4.42
N PHE A 23 -33.81 5.23 -3.94
CA PHE A 23 -35.11 5.78 -4.31
C PHE A 23 -35.21 7.28 -3.99
N GLY A 24 -34.73 7.69 -2.82
CA GLY A 24 -34.68 9.11 -2.45
C GLY A 24 -33.81 9.94 -3.39
N ALA A 25 -32.59 9.47 -3.68
CA ALA A 25 -31.66 10.15 -4.59
C ALA A 25 -32.23 10.27 -6.01
N GLU A 26 -32.84 9.20 -6.53
CA GLU A 26 -33.52 9.20 -7.84
C GLU A 26 -34.65 10.24 -7.88
N ALA A 27 -35.49 10.27 -6.84
CA ALA A 27 -36.57 11.24 -6.74
C ALA A 27 -36.07 12.70 -6.69
N ILE A 28 -34.94 12.94 -5.99
CA ILE A 28 -34.31 14.26 -5.92
C ILE A 28 -33.75 14.65 -7.29
N VAL A 29 -32.94 13.80 -7.92
CA VAL A 29 -32.31 14.12 -9.21
C VAL A 29 -33.35 14.34 -10.30
N ARG A 30 -34.40 13.50 -10.35
CA ARG A 30 -35.51 13.65 -11.29
C ARG A 30 -36.25 14.99 -11.14
N ARG A 31 -36.36 15.52 -9.92
CA ARG A 31 -37.02 16.81 -9.64
C ARG A 31 -36.10 18.01 -9.91
N VAL A 32 -34.84 17.91 -9.51
CA VAL A 32 -33.88 19.04 -9.55
C VAL A 32 -33.29 19.23 -10.95
N ASN A 33 -33.03 18.14 -11.67
CA ASN A 33 -32.48 18.19 -13.02
C ASN A 33 -33.07 17.04 -13.88
N PRO A 34 -34.32 17.21 -14.36
CA PRO A 34 -35.01 16.18 -15.12
C PRO A 34 -34.30 15.83 -16.45
N GLU A 35 -33.70 16.81 -17.13
CA GLU A 35 -32.97 16.58 -18.38
C GLU A 35 -31.76 15.66 -18.18
N PHE A 36 -30.97 15.93 -17.13
CA PHE A 36 -29.84 15.07 -16.77
C PHE A 36 -30.30 13.67 -16.36
N PHE A 37 -31.43 13.56 -15.64
CA PHE A 37 -31.99 12.27 -15.26
C PHE A 37 -32.39 11.43 -16.48
N GLU A 38 -33.01 12.04 -17.49
CA GLU A 38 -33.36 11.35 -18.73
C GLU A 38 -32.11 10.99 -19.55
N ASP A 39 -31.07 11.84 -19.60
CA ASP A 39 -29.78 11.48 -20.23
C ASP A 39 -29.12 10.28 -19.56
N LEU A 40 -29.14 10.20 -18.22
CA LEU A 40 -28.64 9.03 -17.49
C LEU A 40 -29.35 7.74 -17.91
N LYS A 41 -30.66 7.80 -18.14
CA LYS A 41 -31.49 6.64 -18.51
C LYS A 41 -31.26 6.14 -19.93
N LEU A 42 -30.69 6.96 -20.82
CA LEU A 42 -30.32 6.52 -22.17
C LEU A 42 -29.33 5.33 -22.15
N ASP A 43 -28.51 5.23 -21.10
CA ASP A 43 -27.67 4.06 -20.85
C ASP A 43 -27.75 3.64 -19.38
N ILE A 44 -28.74 2.79 -19.09
CA ILE A 44 -29.03 2.31 -17.74
C ILE A 44 -27.79 1.70 -17.08
N ARG A 45 -27.06 0.84 -17.80
CA ARG A 45 -25.96 0.08 -17.20
C ARG A 45 -24.71 0.92 -16.99
N ARG A 46 -24.34 1.77 -17.97
CA ARG A 46 -23.06 2.49 -17.92
C ARG A 46 -23.15 3.89 -17.33
N ARG A 47 -24.31 4.53 -17.38
CA ARG A 47 -24.52 5.89 -16.86
C ARG A 47 -25.39 5.89 -15.62
N TYR A 48 -26.62 5.39 -15.70
CA TYR A 48 -27.58 5.45 -14.60
C TYR A 48 -27.10 4.72 -13.35
N ASP A 49 -26.84 3.41 -13.46
CA ASP A 49 -26.40 2.59 -12.33
C ASP A 49 -25.04 3.07 -11.80
N LEU A 50 -24.14 3.46 -12.71
CA LEU A 50 -22.83 4.00 -12.34
C LEU A 50 -22.94 5.31 -11.57
N TYR A 51 -23.85 6.20 -11.95
CA TYR A 51 -24.05 7.49 -11.30
C TYR A 51 -24.54 7.33 -9.86
N PHE A 52 -25.68 6.66 -9.69
CA PHE A 52 -26.28 6.48 -8.37
C PHE A 52 -25.42 5.59 -7.48
N GLY A 53 -24.82 4.53 -8.04
CA GLY A 53 -23.90 3.67 -7.30
C GLY A 53 -22.61 4.40 -6.90
N THR A 54 -22.06 5.29 -7.73
CA THR A 54 -20.88 6.11 -7.34
C THR A 54 -21.23 7.11 -6.24
N TRP A 55 -22.39 7.78 -6.33
CA TRP A 55 -22.82 8.77 -5.35
C TRP A 55 -23.16 8.15 -3.99
N LEU A 56 -24.02 7.11 -3.98
CA LEU A 56 -24.32 6.37 -2.76
C LEU A 56 -23.09 5.67 -2.20
N GLY A 57 -22.22 5.17 -3.09
CA GLY A 57 -20.96 4.57 -2.70
C GLY A 57 -20.05 5.49 -1.90
N LEU A 58 -20.04 6.81 -2.16
CA LEU A 58 -19.31 7.76 -1.31
C LEU A 58 -19.82 7.78 0.13
N ILE A 59 -21.15 7.80 0.30
CA ILE A 59 -21.80 7.86 1.61
C ILE A 59 -21.54 6.56 2.37
N PHE A 60 -21.79 5.41 1.75
CA PHE A 60 -21.58 4.11 2.38
C PHE A 60 -20.11 3.82 2.66
N LYS A 61 -19.17 4.35 1.86
CA LYS A 61 -17.73 4.25 2.14
C LYS A 61 -17.35 4.97 3.42
N ALA A 62 -17.92 6.15 3.70
CA ALA A 62 -17.68 6.85 4.97
C ALA A 62 -18.09 5.98 6.16
N VAL A 63 -19.29 5.40 6.10
CA VAL A 63 -19.82 4.49 7.13
C VAL A 63 -18.91 3.26 7.28
N SER A 64 -18.52 2.64 6.16
CA SER A 64 -17.62 1.49 6.17
C SER A 64 -16.25 1.80 6.76
N ILE A 65 -15.68 2.99 6.48
CA ILE A 65 -14.39 3.41 7.05
C ILE A 65 -14.51 3.52 8.57
N VAL A 66 -15.56 4.17 9.07
CA VAL A 66 -15.81 4.29 10.52
C VAL A 66 -15.97 2.90 11.14
N ALA A 67 -16.84 2.06 10.59
CA ALA A 67 -17.08 0.70 11.10
C ALA A 67 -15.80 -0.15 11.14
N CYS A 68 -15.00 -0.12 10.06
CA CYS A 68 -13.75 -0.89 10.00
C CYS A 68 -12.62 -0.29 10.83
N THR A 69 -12.61 1.02 11.05
CA THR A 69 -11.69 1.66 12.01
C THR A 69 -12.06 1.27 13.44
N THR A 70 -13.34 1.26 13.78
CA THR A 70 -13.81 0.79 15.09
C THR A 70 -13.43 -0.68 15.29
N ALA A 71 -13.73 -1.55 14.31
CA ALA A 71 -13.33 -2.95 14.37
C ALA A 71 -11.82 -3.12 14.53
N LEU A 72 -11.01 -2.35 13.80
CA LEU A 72 -9.54 -2.35 13.93
C LEU A 72 -9.09 -2.02 15.37
N LEU A 73 -9.70 -1.01 15.99
CA LEU A 73 -9.34 -0.53 17.33
C LEU A 73 -9.81 -1.46 18.45
N THR A 74 -10.93 -2.16 18.26
CA THR A 74 -11.49 -3.07 19.28
C THR A 74 -11.02 -4.51 19.14
N THR A 75 -10.53 -4.90 17.96
CA THR A 75 -10.02 -6.25 17.71
C THR A 75 -8.70 -6.48 18.47
N SER A 76 -8.69 -7.49 19.35
CA SER A 76 -7.51 -7.85 20.16
C SER A 76 -6.32 -8.28 19.30
N ALA A 77 -5.10 -7.95 19.70
CA ALA A 77 -3.88 -8.38 19.01
C ALA A 77 -3.73 -9.92 18.92
N GLU A 78 -4.40 -10.68 19.79
CA GLU A 78 -4.42 -12.14 19.73
C GLU A 78 -5.02 -12.69 18.43
N THR A 79 -5.85 -11.92 17.71
CA THR A 79 -6.39 -12.32 16.40
C THR A 79 -5.38 -12.18 15.26
N ASP A 80 -4.16 -11.71 15.55
CA ASP A 80 -3.07 -11.67 14.58
C ASP A 80 -2.40 -13.04 14.41
N ILE A 81 -2.70 -13.99 15.30
CA ILE A 81 -2.18 -15.36 15.27
C ILE A 81 -3.03 -16.18 14.30
N ALA A 82 -2.43 -16.63 13.19
CA ALA A 82 -3.11 -17.43 12.20
C ALA A 82 -3.57 -18.78 12.79
N GLY A 83 -4.78 -19.22 12.43
CA GLY A 83 -5.33 -20.50 12.90
C GLY A 83 -6.10 -20.42 14.22
N LEU A 84 -6.03 -19.30 14.95
CA LEU A 84 -6.79 -19.11 16.18
C LEU A 84 -8.25 -18.75 15.85
N ALA A 85 -9.14 -19.74 15.94
CA ALA A 85 -10.57 -19.55 15.69
C ALA A 85 -11.25 -18.78 16.83
N ARG A 86 -11.88 -17.64 16.48
CA ARG A 86 -12.74 -16.86 17.40
C ARG A 86 -14.03 -16.44 16.70
N PRO A 87 -15.15 -16.24 17.40
CA PRO A 87 -16.31 -15.58 16.78
C PRO A 87 -15.95 -14.15 16.35
N LEU A 88 -16.74 -13.57 15.44
CA LEU A 88 -16.63 -12.14 15.10
C LEU A 88 -17.34 -11.34 16.20
N SER A 89 -16.66 -10.36 16.78
CA SER A 89 -17.29 -9.35 17.65
C SER A 89 -18.32 -8.53 16.90
N THR A 90 -19.17 -7.80 17.62
CA THR A 90 -20.21 -6.96 17.03
C THR A 90 -19.62 -5.92 16.07
N GLU A 91 -18.52 -5.28 16.44
CA GLU A 91 -17.84 -4.27 15.62
C GLU A 91 -17.28 -4.89 14.33
N GLU A 92 -16.72 -6.09 14.42
CA GLU A 92 -16.26 -6.84 13.25
C GLU A 92 -17.43 -7.18 12.33
N GLN A 93 -18.55 -7.67 12.87
CA GLN A 93 -19.75 -7.95 12.09
C GLN A 93 -20.27 -6.70 11.36
N TRP A 94 -20.24 -5.53 12.00
CA TRP A 94 -20.59 -4.26 11.36
C TRP A 94 -19.65 -3.90 10.20
N CYS A 95 -18.33 -3.97 10.42
CA CYS A 95 -17.36 -3.72 9.36
C CYS A 95 -17.58 -4.67 8.16
N TRP A 96 -17.74 -5.97 8.41
CA TRP A 96 -17.99 -6.96 7.36
C TRP A 96 -19.31 -6.72 6.62
N GLY A 97 -20.39 -6.42 7.35
CA GLY A 97 -21.69 -6.12 6.77
C GLY A 97 -21.64 -4.89 5.87
N CYS A 98 -21.01 -3.80 6.33
CA CYS A 98 -20.81 -2.61 5.52
C CYS A 98 -20.00 -2.90 4.24
N ARG A 99 -18.94 -3.72 4.33
CA ARG A 99 -18.14 -4.11 3.15
C ARG A 99 -18.94 -4.98 2.17
N ALA A 100 -19.73 -5.92 2.68
CA ALA A 100 -20.60 -6.74 1.84
C ALA A 100 -21.65 -5.90 1.11
N VAL A 101 -22.29 -4.94 1.79
CA VAL A 101 -23.22 -3.99 1.17
C VAL A 101 -22.52 -3.19 0.07
N LEU A 102 -21.31 -2.65 0.35
CA LEU A 102 -20.49 -1.94 -0.65
C LEU A 102 -20.22 -2.79 -1.90
N PHE A 103 -19.86 -4.06 -1.74
CA PHE A 103 -19.59 -4.95 -2.88
C PHE A 103 -20.85 -5.22 -3.70
N VAL A 104 -21.99 -5.46 -3.06
CA VAL A 104 -23.26 -5.72 -3.73
C VAL A 104 -23.70 -4.50 -4.54
N GLN A 105 -23.67 -3.30 -3.97
CA GLN A 105 -24.09 -2.08 -4.69
C GLN A 105 -23.16 -1.75 -5.86
N GLU A 106 -21.91 -2.20 -5.83
CA GLU A 106 -20.91 -1.89 -6.86
C GLU A 106 -20.86 -2.97 -7.96
N LEU A 107 -21.62 -4.07 -7.85
CA LEU A 107 -21.74 -5.09 -8.92
C LEU A 107 -22.11 -4.49 -10.29
N PRO A 108 -23.07 -3.55 -10.42
CA PRO A 108 -23.39 -2.95 -11.71
C PRO A 108 -22.22 -2.20 -12.34
N HIS A 109 -21.28 -1.71 -11.52
CA HIS A 109 -20.12 -0.94 -12.00
C HIS A 109 -19.13 -1.78 -12.80
N TYR A 110 -19.15 -3.11 -12.68
CA TYR A 110 -18.19 -4.00 -13.35
C TYR A 110 -18.23 -3.87 -14.87
N VAL A 111 -19.37 -3.50 -15.44
CA VAL A 111 -19.51 -3.24 -16.88
C VAL A 111 -18.70 -2.02 -17.30
N SER A 112 -18.62 -1.00 -16.45
CA SER A 112 -17.92 0.27 -16.74
C SER A 112 -16.47 0.27 -16.25
N ILE A 113 -16.14 -0.52 -15.22
CA ILE A 113 -14.83 -0.56 -14.57
C ILE A 113 -14.46 -2.02 -14.31
N PRO A 114 -13.96 -2.75 -15.32
CA PRO A 114 -13.58 -4.15 -15.17
C PRO A 114 -12.50 -4.36 -14.10
N GLU A 115 -11.63 -3.37 -13.87
CA GLU A 115 -10.59 -3.43 -12.85
C GLU A 115 -11.15 -3.60 -11.43
N LEU A 116 -12.41 -3.17 -11.20
CA LEU A 116 -13.07 -3.31 -9.90
C LEU A 116 -13.34 -4.78 -9.54
N VAL A 117 -13.51 -5.65 -10.54
CA VAL A 117 -13.69 -7.09 -10.34
C VAL A 117 -12.48 -7.68 -9.63
N VAL A 118 -11.27 -7.38 -10.11
CA VAL A 118 -10.03 -7.87 -9.49
C VAL A 118 -9.91 -7.37 -8.05
N HIS A 119 -10.23 -6.09 -7.82
CA HIS A 119 -10.19 -5.50 -6.48
C HIS A 119 -11.15 -6.22 -5.50
N HIS A 120 -12.38 -6.49 -5.93
CA HIS A 120 -13.37 -7.18 -5.11
C HIS A 120 -13.05 -8.65 -4.92
N MET A 121 -12.56 -9.35 -5.94
CA MET A 121 -12.14 -10.75 -5.81
C MET A 121 -10.99 -10.91 -4.82
N LEU A 122 -10.02 -10.00 -4.82
CA LEU A 122 -8.95 -10.01 -3.81
C LEU A 122 -9.51 -9.79 -2.39
N SER A 123 -10.47 -8.89 -2.23
CA SER A 123 -11.09 -8.62 -0.93
C SER A 123 -11.96 -9.79 -0.44
N ILE A 124 -12.72 -10.41 -1.34
CA ILE A 124 -13.57 -11.58 -1.05
C ILE A 124 -12.69 -12.79 -0.72
N ALA A 125 -11.61 -13.01 -1.47
CA ALA A 125 -10.65 -14.09 -1.19
C ALA A 125 -10.03 -13.92 0.21
N ALA A 126 -9.70 -12.69 0.61
CA ALA A 126 -9.25 -12.40 1.97
C ALA A 126 -10.32 -12.70 3.03
N MET A 127 -11.59 -12.34 2.79
CA MET A 127 -12.70 -12.69 3.69
C MET A 127 -12.89 -14.20 3.81
N ILE A 128 -12.86 -14.92 2.69
CA ILE A 128 -12.91 -16.39 2.67
C ILE A 128 -11.72 -16.95 3.46
N GLY A 129 -10.53 -16.36 3.31
CA GLY A 129 -9.35 -16.81 4.05
C GLY A 129 -9.49 -16.64 5.56
N ILE A 130 -10.13 -15.56 6.01
CA ILE A 130 -10.46 -15.39 7.44
C ILE A 130 -11.46 -16.46 7.89
N LEU A 131 -12.51 -16.73 7.13
CA LEU A 131 -13.56 -17.67 7.53
C LEU A 131 -13.11 -19.14 7.47
N ALA A 132 -12.38 -19.52 6.42
CA ALA A 132 -12.00 -20.89 6.15
C ALA A 132 -10.70 -21.31 6.85
N TRP A 133 -9.75 -20.37 6.98
CA TRP A 133 -8.40 -20.66 7.48
C TRP A 133 -8.00 -19.81 8.68
N ASN A 134 -8.92 -19.04 9.26
CA ASN A 134 -8.65 -18.16 10.41
C ASN A 134 -7.44 -17.24 10.16
N PHE A 135 -7.41 -16.61 8.97
CA PHE A 135 -6.41 -15.60 8.67
C PHE A 135 -6.48 -14.43 9.67
N PRO A 136 -5.33 -13.75 9.90
CA PRO A 136 -5.28 -12.55 10.73
C PRO A 136 -6.28 -11.47 10.28
N ARG A 137 -7.09 -10.98 11.21
CA ARG A 137 -8.26 -10.13 10.90
C ARG A 137 -7.94 -8.65 10.92
N ARG A 138 -7.15 -8.22 11.90
CA ARG A 138 -6.85 -6.81 12.19
C ARG A 138 -6.18 -6.12 11.01
N GLN A 139 -5.34 -6.87 10.30
CA GLN A 139 -4.68 -6.52 9.05
C GLN A 139 -5.69 -6.17 7.95
N MET A 140 -6.76 -6.96 7.81
CA MET A 140 -7.82 -6.71 6.83
C MET A 140 -8.65 -5.48 7.21
N TYR A 141 -8.95 -5.29 8.50
CA TYR A 141 -9.66 -4.10 8.98
C TYR A 141 -8.85 -2.83 8.73
N LEU A 142 -7.53 -2.88 8.92
CA LEU A 142 -6.64 -1.78 8.56
C LEU A 142 -6.74 -1.45 7.07
N ILE A 143 -6.67 -2.44 6.19
CA ILE A 143 -6.78 -2.21 4.75
C ILE A 143 -8.16 -1.66 4.38
N TRP A 144 -9.24 -2.16 4.98
CA TRP A 144 -10.58 -1.64 4.72
C TRP A 144 -10.83 -0.25 5.32
N ALA A 145 -10.17 0.10 6.43
CA ALA A 145 -10.21 1.46 6.97
C ALA A 145 -9.52 2.49 6.05
N THR A 146 -8.60 2.05 5.19
CA THR A 146 -7.83 2.94 4.28
C THR A 146 -8.55 3.35 2.99
N LEU A 147 -9.86 3.09 2.88
CA LEU A 147 -10.68 3.41 1.71
C LEU A 147 -10.89 4.91 1.46
N LEU A 148 -10.38 5.78 2.33
CA LEU A 148 -10.44 7.23 2.16
C LEU A 148 -9.91 7.67 0.78
N SER A 149 -8.94 6.93 0.22
CA SER A 149 -8.40 7.19 -1.13
C SER A 149 -9.45 7.14 -2.24
N GLU A 150 -10.57 6.44 -2.05
CA GLU A 150 -11.60 6.28 -3.08
C GLU A 150 -12.52 7.49 -3.20
N PHE A 151 -12.54 8.39 -2.22
CA PHE A 151 -13.34 9.61 -2.25
C PHE A 151 -12.96 10.51 -3.42
N ALA A 152 -11.65 10.73 -3.62
CA ALA A 152 -11.16 11.55 -4.70
C ALA A 152 -11.48 10.93 -6.08
N ASN A 153 -11.39 9.60 -6.21
CA ASN A 153 -11.70 8.89 -7.44
C ASN A 153 -13.20 8.96 -7.79
N ASN A 154 -14.06 8.71 -6.82
CA ASN A 154 -15.51 8.81 -6.99
C ASN A 154 -15.96 10.25 -7.28
N SER A 155 -15.38 11.24 -6.59
CA SER A 155 -15.63 12.66 -6.83
C SER A 155 -15.22 13.07 -8.24
N ARG A 156 -14.03 12.66 -8.71
CA ARG A 156 -13.57 12.88 -10.08
C ARG A 156 -14.56 12.33 -11.10
N ARG A 157 -15.07 11.12 -10.87
CA ARG A 157 -16.04 10.48 -11.76
C ARG A 157 -17.38 11.22 -11.80
N LEU A 158 -17.91 11.64 -10.65
CA LEU A 158 -19.14 12.43 -10.59
C LEU A 158 -18.98 13.77 -11.30
N LEU A 159 -17.87 14.48 -11.06
CA LEU A 159 -17.57 15.73 -11.75
C LEU A 159 -17.48 15.53 -13.28
N LYS A 160 -16.90 14.41 -13.72
CA LYS A 160 -16.84 14.06 -15.15
C LYS A 160 -18.24 13.83 -15.73
N MET A 161 -19.10 13.09 -15.02
CA MET A 161 -20.49 12.83 -15.46
C MET A 161 -21.33 14.11 -15.53
N HIS A 162 -21.07 15.08 -14.65
CA HIS A 162 -21.71 16.40 -14.67
C HIS A 162 -21.09 17.38 -15.68
N GLY A 163 -20.05 17.00 -16.43
CA GLY A 163 -19.34 17.90 -17.34
C GLY A 163 -18.58 19.03 -16.63
N ARG A 164 -18.32 18.90 -15.33
CA ARG A 164 -17.67 19.92 -14.48
C ARG A 164 -16.19 19.64 -14.21
N LEU A 165 -15.63 18.58 -14.78
CA LEU A 165 -14.23 18.22 -14.60
C LEU A 165 -13.32 19.01 -15.56
N THR A 166 -12.71 20.09 -15.06
CA THR A 166 -11.71 20.84 -15.83
C THR A 166 -10.38 20.07 -15.94
N PRO A 167 -9.55 20.34 -16.97
CA PRO A 167 -8.25 19.67 -17.11
C PRO A 167 -7.36 19.85 -15.87
N ARG A 168 -7.28 21.07 -15.34
CA ARG A 168 -6.52 21.38 -14.12
C ARG A 168 -7.03 20.58 -12.92
N LEU A 169 -8.35 20.51 -12.72
CA LEU A 169 -8.93 19.75 -11.61
C LEU A 169 -8.72 18.24 -11.78
N SER A 170 -8.78 17.72 -13.01
CA SER A 170 -8.46 16.31 -13.30
C SER A 170 -7.02 15.95 -12.89
N VAL A 171 -6.06 16.83 -13.18
CA VAL A 171 -4.66 16.68 -12.78
C VAL A 171 -4.53 16.66 -11.25
N TRP A 172 -5.08 17.67 -10.55
CA TRP A 172 -5.04 17.73 -9.08
C TRP A 172 -5.67 16.50 -8.42
N LEU A 173 -6.85 16.07 -8.90
CA LEU A 173 -7.51 14.87 -8.40
C LEU A 173 -6.68 13.62 -8.66
N SER A 174 -6.00 13.51 -9.79
CA SER A 174 -5.16 12.34 -10.10
C SER A 174 -3.92 12.28 -9.22
N ALA A 175 -3.28 13.42 -8.95
CA ALA A 175 -2.20 13.52 -7.97
C ALA A 175 -2.68 13.15 -6.56
N ALA A 176 -3.82 13.69 -6.14
CA ALA A 176 -4.42 13.40 -4.84
C ALA A 176 -4.82 11.92 -4.70
N ILE A 177 -5.38 11.30 -5.75
CA ILE A 177 -5.72 9.87 -5.76
C ILE A 177 -4.45 9.04 -5.57
N ALA A 178 -3.40 9.29 -6.36
CA ALA A 178 -2.14 8.55 -6.25
C ALA A 178 -1.50 8.71 -4.86
N LEU A 179 -1.47 9.94 -4.34
CA LEU A 179 -0.95 10.22 -3.00
C LEU A 179 -1.74 9.47 -1.92
N ASN A 180 -3.08 9.53 -1.96
CA ASN A 180 -3.92 8.82 -1.00
C ASN A 180 -3.77 7.30 -1.09
N VAL A 181 -3.60 6.74 -2.29
CA VAL A 181 -3.35 5.31 -2.46
C VAL A 181 -2.04 4.91 -1.78
N VAL A 182 -0.97 5.68 -1.96
CA VAL A 182 0.32 5.41 -1.31
C VAL A 182 0.20 5.58 0.21
N LEU A 183 -0.27 6.74 0.67
CA LEU A 183 -0.31 7.09 2.10
C LEU A 183 -1.20 6.16 2.91
N PHE A 184 -2.37 5.78 2.38
CA PHE A 184 -3.33 4.98 3.14
C PHE A 184 -3.27 3.51 2.76
N ARG A 185 -3.41 3.16 1.48
CA ARG A 185 -3.60 1.74 1.07
C ARG A 185 -2.29 0.97 1.02
N VAL A 186 -1.23 1.55 0.44
CA VAL A 186 0.09 0.89 0.41
C VAL A 186 0.68 0.84 1.81
N THR A 187 0.67 1.95 2.56
CA THR A 187 1.12 1.96 3.95
C THR A 187 0.31 0.99 4.82
N GLY A 188 -1.02 0.98 4.71
CA GLY A 188 -1.87 0.06 5.46
C GLY A 188 -1.57 -1.40 5.15
N ALA A 189 -1.36 -1.75 3.88
CA ALA A 189 -0.96 -3.10 3.47
C ALA A 189 0.45 -3.47 3.97
N LEU A 190 1.40 -2.53 3.99
CA LEU A 190 2.74 -2.76 4.54
C LEU A 190 2.69 -3.00 6.06
N VAL A 191 1.95 -2.17 6.79
CA VAL A 191 1.73 -2.37 8.24
C VAL A 191 1.05 -3.72 8.51
N ALA A 192 0.07 -4.10 7.67
CA ALA A 192 -0.56 -5.42 7.73
C ALA A 192 0.43 -6.57 7.53
N ILE A 193 1.39 -6.44 6.59
CA ILE A 193 2.47 -7.42 6.40
C ILE A 193 3.33 -7.49 7.67
N VAL A 194 3.77 -6.35 8.21
CA VAL A 194 4.59 -6.30 9.43
C VAL A 194 3.89 -6.98 10.60
N TRP A 195 2.60 -6.69 10.83
CA TRP A 195 1.83 -7.35 11.88
C TRP A 195 1.66 -8.85 11.65
N SER A 196 1.53 -9.29 10.39
CA SER A 196 1.46 -10.72 10.07
C SER A 196 2.77 -11.43 10.39
N LEU A 197 3.92 -10.81 10.12
CA LEU A 197 5.24 -11.37 10.43
C LEU A 197 5.48 -11.43 11.94
N GLN A 198 5.03 -10.43 12.69
CA GLN A 198 5.13 -10.40 14.17
C GLN A 198 4.22 -11.42 14.88
N GLY A 199 3.22 -11.97 14.19
CA GLY A 199 2.25 -12.91 14.76
C GLY A 199 2.83 -14.29 15.11
N GLY A 200 4.12 -14.54 14.83
CA GLY A 200 4.86 -15.72 15.32
C GLY A 200 4.48 -17.07 14.71
N THR A 201 3.64 -17.10 13.66
CA THR A 201 3.20 -18.36 13.03
C THR A 201 3.85 -18.56 11.66
N SER A 202 4.91 -19.36 11.58
CA SER A 202 5.45 -19.86 10.31
C SER A 202 4.50 -20.93 9.73
N SER A 203 3.46 -20.49 9.03
CA SER A 203 2.45 -21.36 8.43
C SER A 203 2.23 -21.02 6.95
N LEU A 204 1.69 -21.97 6.19
CA LEU A 204 1.21 -21.72 4.82
C LEU A 204 0.25 -20.52 4.77
N ALA A 205 -0.54 -20.30 5.83
CA ALA A 205 -1.44 -19.15 5.94
C ALA A 205 -0.69 -17.81 5.95
N LEU A 206 0.47 -17.73 6.63
CA LEU A 206 1.31 -16.53 6.62
C LEU A 206 1.84 -16.23 5.21
N VAL A 207 2.38 -17.25 4.53
CA VAL A 207 2.91 -17.10 3.16
C VAL A 207 1.81 -16.64 2.20
N LEU A 208 0.63 -17.25 2.27
CA LEU A 208 -0.51 -16.89 1.44
C LEU A 208 -1.01 -15.47 1.75
N ASN A 209 -1.06 -15.08 3.03
CA ASN A 209 -1.51 -13.74 3.42
C ASN A 209 -0.52 -12.65 2.96
N VAL A 210 0.78 -12.81 3.24
CA VAL A 210 1.82 -11.87 2.81
C VAL A 210 1.90 -11.80 1.28
N GLY A 211 1.77 -12.94 0.59
CA GLY A 211 1.71 -13.01 -0.86
C GLY A 211 0.52 -12.24 -1.43
N ALA A 212 -0.68 -12.44 -0.87
CA ALA A 212 -1.88 -11.70 -1.26
C ALA A 212 -1.73 -10.19 -1.05
N MET A 213 -1.17 -9.76 0.08
CA MET A 213 -0.90 -8.34 0.35
C MET A 213 0.11 -7.74 -0.61
N SER A 214 1.15 -8.50 -0.97
CA SER A 214 2.17 -8.06 -1.93
C SER A 214 1.56 -7.88 -3.33
N ILE A 215 0.75 -8.84 -3.78
CA ILE A 215 -0.01 -8.74 -5.05
C ILE A 215 -0.93 -7.52 -5.00
N TYR A 216 -1.60 -7.29 -3.88
CA TYR A 216 -2.46 -6.14 -3.69
C TYR A 216 -1.69 -4.80 -3.79
N ILE A 217 -0.53 -4.67 -3.12
CA ILE A 217 0.33 -3.49 -3.24
C ILE A 217 0.74 -3.26 -4.69
N LEU A 218 1.21 -4.29 -5.39
CA LEU A 218 1.60 -4.19 -6.80
C LEU A 218 0.44 -3.75 -7.69
N TYR A 219 -0.76 -4.29 -7.47
CA TYR A 219 -1.96 -3.88 -8.17
C TYR A 219 -2.29 -2.39 -7.93
N MET A 220 -2.23 -1.93 -6.67
CA MET A 220 -2.52 -0.54 -6.31
C MET A 220 -1.49 0.44 -6.89
N LEU A 221 -0.21 0.08 -6.88
CA LEU A 221 0.87 0.86 -7.49
C LEU A 221 0.69 0.94 -9.01
N ARG A 222 0.43 -0.21 -9.67
CA ARG A 222 0.18 -0.25 -11.12
C ARG A 222 -1.00 0.63 -11.52
N MET A 223 -2.09 0.59 -10.76
CA MET A 223 -3.27 1.43 -11.01
C MET A 223 -2.93 2.92 -10.85
N SER A 224 -2.18 3.28 -9.81
CA SER A 224 -1.77 4.67 -9.55
C SER A 224 -0.86 5.20 -10.66
N VAL A 225 0.13 4.41 -11.09
CA VAL A 225 1.02 4.75 -12.22
C VAL A 225 0.21 4.95 -13.49
N ARG A 226 -0.72 4.04 -13.81
CA ARG A 226 -1.57 4.15 -15.00
C ARG A 226 -2.40 5.43 -14.99
N GLU A 227 -2.98 5.79 -13.85
CA GLU A 227 -3.78 7.02 -13.72
C GLU A 227 -2.95 8.31 -13.79
N LEU A 228 -1.75 8.30 -13.21
CA LEU A 228 -0.82 9.43 -13.33
C LEU A 228 -0.33 9.60 -14.77
N THR A 229 -0.04 8.51 -15.48
CA THR A 229 0.35 8.57 -16.90
C THR A 229 -0.78 9.04 -17.79
N ARG A 230 -2.02 8.57 -17.58
CA ARG A 230 -3.21 9.07 -18.30
C ARG A 230 -3.47 10.56 -18.10
N SER A 231 -3.04 11.10 -16.96
CA SER A 231 -3.24 12.50 -16.61
C SER A 231 -2.02 13.37 -16.97
N GLU A 232 -1.07 12.81 -17.72
CA GLU A 232 0.20 13.44 -18.13
C GLU A 232 1.07 13.95 -16.97
N LEU A 233 0.74 13.55 -15.74
CA LEU A 233 1.51 13.85 -14.55
C LEU A 233 2.77 13.01 -14.45
N LEU A 234 2.75 11.80 -14.99
CA LEU A 234 3.88 10.88 -15.00
C LEU A 234 4.20 10.47 -16.42
N ILE A 235 5.34 10.93 -16.92
CA ILE A 235 5.86 10.54 -18.23
C ILE A 235 7.01 9.56 -18.00
N VAL A 236 6.86 8.34 -18.51
CA VAL A 236 7.93 7.33 -18.51
C VAL A 236 8.74 7.51 -19.79
N ARG A 237 9.94 8.08 -19.69
CA ARG A 237 10.88 8.14 -20.81
C ARG A 237 11.76 6.90 -20.79
N LEU A 238 11.47 5.97 -21.68
CA LEU A 238 12.28 4.79 -21.94
C LEU A 238 13.57 5.24 -22.64
N GLY A 239 14.67 5.24 -21.90
CA GLY A 239 15.99 5.63 -22.36
C GLY A 239 17.07 4.89 -21.57
N ARG A 240 18.34 5.19 -21.82
CA ARG A 240 19.46 4.68 -21.01
C ARG A 240 20.12 5.87 -20.30
N PRO A 241 19.78 6.17 -19.02
CA PRO A 241 18.87 5.44 -18.13
C PRO A 241 17.38 5.77 -18.33
N THR A 242 16.49 4.87 -17.86
CA THR A 242 15.04 5.10 -17.88
C THR A 242 14.66 6.13 -16.82
N LYS A 243 13.88 7.14 -17.21
CA LYS A 243 13.51 8.26 -16.34
C LYS A 243 12.01 8.34 -16.16
N LEU A 244 11.60 8.60 -14.93
CA LEU A 244 10.25 9.00 -14.56
C LEU A 244 10.24 10.52 -14.43
N ILE A 245 9.44 11.20 -15.24
CA ILE A 245 9.26 12.65 -15.17
C ILE A 245 7.91 12.93 -14.51
N ILE A 246 7.93 13.56 -13.34
CA ILE A 246 6.75 13.92 -12.57
C ILE A 246 6.46 15.41 -12.74
N ALA A 247 5.26 15.73 -13.19
CA ALA A 247 4.76 17.09 -13.40
C ALA A 247 5.70 17.99 -14.23
N GLY A 248 6.46 17.39 -15.16
CA GLY A 248 7.41 18.10 -16.03
C GLY A 248 8.71 18.58 -15.37
N ASN A 249 8.79 18.61 -14.04
CA ASN A 249 9.88 19.26 -13.31
C ASN A 249 10.78 18.30 -12.52
N TRP A 250 10.25 17.14 -12.13
CA TRP A 250 10.97 16.19 -11.29
C TRP A 250 11.39 14.98 -12.10
N GLU A 251 12.69 14.83 -12.35
CA GLU A 251 13.24 13.65 -13.01
C GLU A 251 13.76 12.66 -11.95
N ILE A 252 13.11 11.50 -11.85
CA ILE A 252 13.55 10.39 -11.01
C ILE A 252 14.12 9.30 -11.92
N ASN A 253 15.37 8.90 -11.67
CA ASN A 253 15.96 7.77 -12.38
C ASN A 253 15.37 6.46 -11.84
N LEU A 254 14.89 5.59 -12.73
CA LEU A 254 14.34 4.29 -12.34
C LEU A 254 15.38 3.43 -11.60
N LEU A 255 16.66 3.55 -11.98
CA LEU A 255 17.78 2.94 -11.24
C LEU A 255 17.80 3.38 -9.78
N GLY A 256 17.51 4.66 -9.48
CA GLY A 256 17.45 5.15 -8.11
C GLY A 256 16.31 4.50 -7.30
N ILE A 257 15.20 4.19 -7.94
CA ILE A 257 14.07 3.47 -7.31
C ILE A 257 14.47 2.03 -7.02
N PHE A 258 15.10 1.33 -7.98
CA PHE A 258 15.58 -0.04 -7.78
C PHE A 258 16.67 -0.12 -6.72
N VAL A 259 17.61 0.83 -6.69
CA VAL A 259 18.62 0.94 -5.62
C VAL A 259 17.95 1.15 -4.26
N GLY A 260 16.97 2.05 -4.17
CA GLY A 260 16.19 2.26 -2.95
C GLY A 260 15.45 1.00 -2.47
N LEU A 261 14.82 0.27 -3.40
CA LEU A 261 14.18 -1.01 -3.11
C LEU A 261 15.19 -2.06 -2.66
N GLY A 262 16.35 -2.13 -3.31
CA GLY A 262 17.46 -3.01 -2.94
C GLY A 262 17.93 -2.77 -1.51
N ILE A 263 18.09 -1.50 -1.12
CA ILE A 263 18.47 -1.12 0.25
C ILE A 263 17.43 -1.64 1.25
N VAL A 264 16.14 -1.38 1.01
CA VAL A 264 15.05 -1.85 1.89
C VAL A 264 15.05 -3.38 2.00
N CYS A 265 15.18 -4.10 0.88
CA CYS A 265 15.23 -5.56 0.87
C CYS A 265 16.46 -6.09 1.62
N THR A 266 17.62 -5.45 1.48
CA THR A 266 18.83 -5.80 2.22
C THR A 266 18.64 -5.62 3.73
N GLU A 267 18.07 -4.51 4.19
CA GLU A 267 17.82 -4.28 5.62
C GLU A 267 16.82 -5.28 6.21
N VAL A 268 15.70 -5.53 5.51
CA VAL A 268 14.70 -6.51 5.96
C VAL A 268 15.28 -7.92 6.00
N SER A 269 16.07 -8.30 4.99
CA SER A 269 16.74 -9.59 4.97
C SER A 269 17.79 -9.70 6.08
N ALA A 270 18.55 -8.65 6.37
CA ALA A 270 19.56 -8.65 7.41
C ALA A 270 18.92 -8.84 8.79
N LEU A 271 17.83 -8.13 9.06
CA LEU A 271 17.05 -8.29 10.28
C LEU A 271 16.49 -9.72 10.42
N TRP A 272 15.96 -10.30 9.34
CA TRP A 272 15.45 -11.66 9.34
C TRP A 272 16.54 -12.70 9.64
N ILE A 273 17.70 -12.59 8.98
CA ILE A 273 18.83 -13.50 9.21
C ILE A 273 19.38 -13.32 10.63
N TYR A 274 19.42 -12.09 11.13
CA TYR A 274 19.83 -11.81 12.50
C TYR A 274 18.91 -12.51 13.50
N GLU A 275 17.59 -12.28 13.42
CA GLU A 275 16.61 -12.90 14.30
C GLU A 275 16.69 -14.43 14.27
N ALA A 276 16.90 -15.03 13.09
CA ALA A 276 17.07 -16.46 12.93
C ALA A 276 18.34 -17.01 13.61
N ASN A 277 19.39 -16.19 13.80
CA ASN A 277 20.66 -16.62 14.38
C ASN A 277 20.76 -16.40 15.89
N VAL A 278 20.15 -15.36 16.46
CA VAL A 278 20.40 -15.02 17.87
C VAL A 278 19.54 -15.81 18.87
N ASN A 279 18.69 -16.74 18.40
CA ASN A 279 17.96 -17.75 19.20
C ASN A 279 17.15 -17.21 20.40
N HIS A 280 16.91 -15.90 20.49
CA HIS A 280 16.03 -15.26 21.46
C HIS A 280 15.05 -14.35 20.74
N LEU A 281 13.86 -14.19 21.33
CA LEU A 281 12.85 -13.28 20.81
C LEU A 281 13.34 -11.85 20.97
N THR A 282 13.79 -11.26 19.87
CA THR A 282 14.21 -9.86 19.80
C THR A 282 13.11 -8.98 20.38
N SER A 283 13.43 -8.23 21.43
CA SER A 283 12.46 -7.33 22.06
C SER A 283 12.04 -6.23 21.07
N LYS A 284 10.85 -5.65 21.26
CA LYS A 284 10.39 -4.53 20.42
C LYS A 284 11.37 -3.34 20.45
N ALA A 285 12.03 -3.12 21.59
CA ALA A 285 13.04 -2.08 21.74
C ALA A 285 14.29 -2.37 20.89
N GLU A 286 14.76 -3.61 20.90
CA GLU A 286 15.88 -4.05 20.06
C GLU A 286 15.56 -3.90 18.57
N ILE A 287 14.40 -4.39 18.10
CA ILE A 287 13.99 -4.25 16.69
C ILE A 287 13.92 -2.78 16.27
N HIS A 288 13.35 -1.92 17.13
CA HIS A 288 13.28 -0.49 16.86
C HIS A 288 14.68 0.15 16.82
N SER A 289 15.58 -0.23 17.74
CA SER A 289 16.95 0.27 17.78
C SER A 289 17.75 -0.15 16.54
N ILE A 290 17.57 -1.41 16.08
CA ILE A 290 18.18 -1.93 14.86
C ILE A 290 17.64 -1.18 13.65
N ALA A 291 16.32 -1.04 13.51
CA ALA A 291 15.72 -0.32 12.39
C ALA A 291 16.19 1.14 12.31
N TRP A 292 16.36 1.80 13.46
CA TRP A 292 16.88 3.17 13.53
C TRP A 292 18.36 3.26 13.17
N ALA A 293 19.19 2.35 13.69
CA ALA A 293 20.61 2.28 13.36
C ALA A 293 20.84 1.95 11.88
N SER A 294 20.06 1.03 11.31
CA SER A 294 20.02 0.72 9.88
C SER A 294 19.67 1.94 9.03
N LEU A 295 18.62 2.69 9.40
CA LEU A 295 18.25 3.92 8.68
C LEU A 295 19.39 4.95 8.70
N GLN A 296 20.05 5.13 9.85
CA GLN A 296 21.23 5.99 9.95
C GLN A 296 22.38 5.47 9.07
N ALA A 297 22.63 4.15 9.06
CA ALA A 297 23.67 3.53 8.25
C ALA A 297 23.43 3.74 6.76
N VAL A 298 22.18 3.68 6.29
CA VAL A 298 21.80 4.01 4.91
C VAL A 298 22.11 5.48 4.60
N ILE A 299 21.66 6.41 5.45
CA ILE A 299 21.87 7.85 5.23
C ILE A 299 23.37 8.17 5.19
N VAL A 300 24.10 7.75 6.22
CA VAL A 300 25.55 8.00 6.34
C VAL A 300 26.33 7.25 5.26
N GLY A 301 25.90 6.05 4.87
CA GLY A 301 26.46 5.30 3.75
C GLY A 301 26.28 6.02 2.41
N LEU A 302 25.11 6.60 2.13
CA LEU A 302 24.90 7.42 0.92
C LEU A 302 25.80 8.67 0.91
N PHE A 303 25.93 9.35 2.06
CA PHE A 303 26.86 10.47 2.20
C PHE A 303 28.32 10.04 2.05
N GLY A 304 28.72 8.94 2.68
CA GLY A 304 30.05 8.36 2.58
C GLY A 304 30.40 7.96 1.15
N ALA A 305 29.48 7.32 0.44
CA ALA A 305 29.63 6.98 -0.97
C ALA A 305 29.87 8.22 -1.83
N HIS A 306 29.16 9.31 -1.55
CA HIS A 306 29.35 10.57 -2.25
C HIS A 306 30.69 11.24 -1.89
N ALA A 307 31.01 11.32 -0.60
CA ALA A 307 32.25 11.93 -0.10
C ALA A 307 33.49 11.20 -0.63
N THR A 308 33.51 9.87 -0.57
CA THR A 308 34.60 9.05 -1.12
C THR A 308 34.72 9.20 -2.63
N ALA A 309 33.61 9.27 -3.37
CA ALA A 309 33.65 9.54 -4.82
C ALA A 309 34.25 10.92 -5.12
N CYS A 310 33.92 11.94 -4.33
CA CYS A 310 34.52 13.26 -4.45
C CYS A 310 36.02 13.22 -4.16
N LEU A 311 36.45 12.55 -3.09
CA LEU A 311 37.87 12.40 -2.74
C LEU A 311 38.66 11.65 -3.83
N MET A 312 38.12 10.56 -4.36
CA MET A 312 38.76 9.80 -5.45
C MET A 312 38.95 10.63 -6.72
N ARG A 313 38.06 11.60 -7.00
CA ARG A 313 38.23 12.54 -8.14
C ARG A 313 39.41 13.49 -7.97
N PHE A 314 39.79 13.82 -6.74
CA PHE A 314 40.96 14.66 -6.47
C PHE A 314 42.26 13.86 -6.49
N SER A 315 42.21 12.55 -6.19
CA SER A 315 43.39 11.69 -6.10
C SER A 315 43.79 11.00 -7.41
N VAL A 316 42.88 10.84 -8.37
CA VAL A 316 43.16 10.22 -9.67
C VAL A 316 43.44 11.32 -10.71
N VAL A 317 44.66 11.31 -11.27
CA VAL A 317 45.11 12.11 -12.43
C VAL A 317 43.99 12.20 -13.48
N PRO A 318 43.72 13.36 -14.12
CA PRO A 318 42.58 13.53 -15.01
C PRO A 318 42.63 12.48 -16.13
N ALA A 319 41.83 11.43 -15.96
CA ALA A 319 41.59 10.43 -16.99
C ALA A 319 40.98 11.15 -18.19
N GLU A 320 41.43 10.75 -19.37
CA GLU A 320 41.12 11.30 -20.68
C GLU A 320 39.66 11.76 -20.82
N ALA A 321 39.50 12.90 -21.49
CA ALA A 321 38.24 13.59 -21.74
C ALA A 321 37.20 12.67 -22.41
N GLY A 322 36.41 11.96 -21.59
CA GLY A 322 35.35 11.09 -22.09
C GLY A 322 34.72 10.18 -21.04
N GLN A 323 35.45 9.81 -19.98
CA GLN A 323 34.95 8.90 -18.97
C GLN A 323 34.24 9.65 -17.84
N ARG A 324 32.90 9.60 -17.82
CA ARG A 324 32.09 10.19 -16.73
C ARG A 324 32.53 9.58 -15.40
N SER A 325 33.17 10.37 -14.55
CA SER A 325 33.58 9.93 -13.21
C SER A 325 32.36 9.42 -12.42
N PRO A 326 32.50 8.30 -11.68
CA PRO A 326 31.41 7.80 -10.85
C PRO A 326 30.96 8.89 -9.87
N ARG A 327 29.64 9.03 -9.70
CA ARG A 327 29.04 10.01 -8.77
C ARG A 327 28.95 9.48 -7.33
N MET A 328 29.15 8.18 -7.14
CA MET A 328 29.12 7.48 -5.86
C MET A 328 30.16 6.36 -5.87
N CYS A 329 30.78 6.11 -4.72
CA CYS A 329 31.71 5.01 -4.48
C CYS A 329 31.06 4.00 -3.52
N MET A 330 30.73 2.81 -4.01
CA MET A 330 30.05 1.75 -3.26
C MET A 330 30.86 1.30 -2.04
N GLN A 331 32.18 1.17 -2.19
CA GLN A 331 33.10 0.81 -1.10
C GLN A 331 33.08 1.86 0.02
N GLY A 332 33.10 3.15 -0.35
CA GLY A 332 32.94 4.25 0.61
C GLY A 332 31.63 4.14 1.36
N GLY A 333 30.51 3.93 0.65
CA GLY A 333 29.21 3.77 1.30
C GLY A 333 29.15 2.60 2.28
N LEU A 334 29.68 1.45 1.91
CA LEU A 334 29.75 0.26 2.77
C LEU A 334 30.56 0.49 4.03
N VAL A 335 31.73 1.12 3.92
CA VAL A 335 32.60 1.41 5.08
C VAL A 335 31.91 2.36 6.06
N PHE A 336 31.30 3.43 5.54
CA PHE A 336 30.58 4.40 6.38
C PHE A 336 29.31 3.81 7.01
N ALA A 337 28.56 3.00 6.27
CA ALA A 337 27.39 2.30 6.80
C ALA A 337 27.80 1.30 7.91
N GLY A 338 28.83 0.48 7.68
CA GLY A 338 29.34 -0.46 8.67
C GLY A 338 29.88 0.23 9.94
N ALA A 339 30.56 1.37 9.77
CA ALA A 339 31.02 2.17 10.91
C ALA A 339 29.85 2.67 11.77
N VAL A 340 28.74 3.09 11.16
CA VAL A 340 27.54 3.48 11.91
C VAL A 340 26.98 2.31 12.71
N ILE A 341 26.85 1.12 12.13
CA ILE A 341 26.33 -0.05 12.85
C ILE A 341 27.21 -0.41 14.05
N LEU A 342 28.54 -0.39 13.88
CA LEU A 342 29.47 -0.72 14.96
C LEU A 342 29.52 0.33 16.07
N LEU A 343 29.41 1.61 15.71
CA LEU A 343 29.63 2.74 16.62
C LEU A 343 28.35 3.42 17.09
N SER A 344 27.17 3.05 16.57
CA SER A 344 25.94 3.77 16.89
C SER A 344 25.63 3.69 18.39
N PRO A 345 25.45 4.83 19.08
CA PRO A 345 25.02 4.84 20.48
C PRO A 345 23.53 4.52 20.62
N THR A 346 22.78 4.50 19.51
CA THR A 346 21.33 4.29 19.51
C THR A 346 20.93 2.82 19.43
N MET A 347 21.89 1.92 19.20
CA MET A 347 21.64 0.49 19.16
C MET A 347 21.79 -0.10 20.56
N GLU A 348 20.77 -0.84 21.00
CA GLU A 348 20.70 -1.47 22.32
C GLU A 348 21.97 -2.29 22.61
N SER A 349 22.41 -2.31 23.87
CA SER A 349 23.66 -3.01 24.26
C SER A 349 23.56 -4.52 24.14
N THR A 350 22.34 -5.06 24.08
CA THR A 350 22.04 -6.49 23.89
C THR A 350 22.21 -6.94 22.43
N VAL A 351 22.22 -6.01 21.47
CA VAL A 351 22.39 -6.33 20.05
C VAL A 351 23.86 -6.62 19.76
N ASP A 352 24.15 -7.87 19.38
CA ASP A 352 25.46 -8.24 18.81
C ASP A 352 25.69 -7.53 17.47
N ARG A 353 26.43 -6.41 17.54
CA ARG A 353 26.72 -5.53 16.40
C ARG A 353 27.53 -6.24 15.32
N GLY A 354 28.42 -7.15 15.70
CA GLY A 354 29.26 -7.89 14.77
C GLY A 354 28.42 -8.87 13.96
N THR A 355 27.59 -9.66 14.64
CA THR A 355 26.65 -10.58 13.98
C THR A 355 25.66 -9.83 13.08
N PHE A 356 25.11 -8.70 13.52
CA PHE A 356 24.22 -7.90 12.68
C PHE A 356 24.91 -7.36 11.42
N LEU A 357 26.14 -6.85 11.53
CA LEU A 357 26.94 -6.38 10.39
C LEU A 357 27.24 -7.51 9.39
N SER A 358 27.52 -8.72 9.87
CA SER A 358 27.69 -9.90 9.01
C SER A 358 26.39 -10.24 8.28
N CYS A 359 25.24 -10.17 8.95
CA CYS A 359 23.93 -10.36 8.32
C CYS A 359 23.67 -9.33 7.21
N MET A 360 23.95 -8.04 7.46
CA MET A 360 23.86 -6.98 6.45
C MET A 360 24.78 -7.25 5.25
N SER A 361 26.00 -7.71 5.51
CA SER A 361 26.98 -8.04 4.46
C SER A 361 26.52 -9.19 3.58
N MET A 362 25.87 -10.22 4.15
CA MET A 362 25.27 -11.31 3.37
C MET A 362 24.07 -10.82 2.56
N SER A 363 23.20 -10.00 3.16
CA SER A 363 22.01 -9.46 2.50
C SER A 363 22.31 -8.40 1.43
N PHE A 364 23.54 -7.90 1.35
CA PHE A 364 23.99 -6.94 0.34
C PHE A 364 23.84 -7.47 -1.10
N LEU A 365 23.92 -8.78 -1.30
CA LEU A 365 23.70 -9.41 -2.61
C LEU A 365 22.31 -9.08 -3.19
N LEU A 366 21.30 -8.81 -2.34
CA LEU A 366 19.99 -8.36 -2.79
C LEU A 366 20.03 -6.96 -3.40
N LEU A 367 20.80 -6.04 -2.82
CA LEU A 367 20.99 -4.71 -3.38
C LEU A 367 21.69 -4.77 -4.74
N GLU A 368 22.71 -5.61 -4.89
CA GLU A 368 23.37 -5.82 -6.18
C GLU A 368 22.42 -6.42 -7.22
N ALA A 369 21.72 -7.51 -6.86
CA ALA A 369 20.80 -8.19 -7.77
C ALA A 369 19.66 -7.28 -8.23
N ILE A 370 19.05 -6.52 -7.31
CA ILE A 370 17.97 -5.57 -7.65
C ILE A 370 18.53 -4.38 -8.43
N GLY A 371 19.73 -3.90 -8.08
CA GLY A 371 20.42 -2.83 -8.80
C GLY A 371 20.76 -3.18 -10.24
N GLN A 372 21.03 -4.46 -10.55
CA GLN A 372 21.28 -4.93 -11.93
C GLN A 372 20.02 -4.97 -12.81
N ILE A 373 18.83 -5.00 -12.21
CA ILE A 373 17.55 -4.95 -12.93
C ILE A 373 17.23 -3.51 -13.39
N GLY A 374 17.61 -2.51 -12.60
CA GLY A 374 17.39 -1.10 -12.87
C GLY A 374 18.33 -0.50 -13.90
#